data_AF-A0A7W0Q741-F1
#
_entry.id   AF-A0A7W0Q741-F1
#
_cell.length_a   1.000
_cell.length_b   1.000
_cell.length_c   1.000
_cell.angle_alpha   90.00
_cell.angle_beta   90.00
_cell.angle_gamma   90.00
#
_symmetry.space_group_name_H-M   'P 1'
#
loop_
_entity.id
_entity.type
_entity.pdbx_description
1 polymer ?
#
loop_
_entity_poly.entity_id
_entity_poly.type
_entity_poly.pdbx_seq_one_letter_code
_entity_poly.pdbx_strand_id
1 'polypeptide(L)'
;MAYRDDEGDRLEALTAEGRLRLEVEPRALKLAVGSRTLHIVDKVVTLLDHRKKKPDVRSSIKIDGRLVTARDVPHEDLGIWIELPGGMRRIFGVEPVSLLEPEGLEALATLDRLAARLRSALADHAGDIRRAIEIGRGLDKVLLADHGDRYVVYARRLFRDRARRALEIFDDGRVLVVDGKHVQEVRIRSRHGVTVWGDYVRFAAADGADLARVSIPWIDAEDRRELARRIGQLVDVTGDARPRPAAAGDRPA
;
A
#
# COMPACT_ATOMS: atom_id res chain seq x y z
N MET A 1 16.18 -30.58 -28.12
CA MET A 1 16.78 -30.09 -26.86
C MET A 1 16.49 -28.60 -26.78
N ALA A 2 15.56 -28.19 -25.94
CA ALA A 2 15.29 -26.78 -25.70
C ALA A 2 16.36 -26.26 -24.74
N TYR A 3 17.12 -25.25 -25.16
CA TYR A 3 17.88 -24.42 -24.24
C TYR A 3 16.86 -23.75 -23.31
N ARG A 4 16.80 -24.23 -22.06
CA ARG A 4 16.17 -23.49 -20.97
C ARG A 4 17.17 -22.40 -20.63
N ASP A 5 16.81 -21.15 -20.89
CA ASP A 5 17.55 -20.01 -20.37
C ASP A 5 17.51 -20.09 -18.83
N ASP A 6 18.63 -20.51 -18.27
CA ASP A 6 19.02 -20.28 -16.87
C ASP A 6 19.50 -18.82 -16.68
N GLU A 7 18.83 -17.86 -17.32
CA GLU A 7 18.88 -16.45 -16.91
C GLU A 7 17.96 -16.33 -15.70
N GLY A 8 18.52 -16.55 -14.49
CA GLY A 8 17.77 -16.45 -13.24
C GLY A 8 16.90 -15.19 -13.20
N ASP A 9 15.65 -15.33 -12.73
CA ASP A 9 14.53 -14.37 -12.68
C ASP A 9 14.90 -12.89 -12.43
N ARG A 10 15.61 -12.29 -13.39
CA ARG A 10 16.11 -10.93 -13.30
C ARG A 10 15.19 -10.05 -14.10
N LEU A 11 14.48 -9.19 -13.40
CA LEU A 11 13.61 -8.19 -14.01
C LEU A 11 14.23 -6.81 -13.84
N GLU A 12 14.26 -6.03 -14.91
CA GLU A 12 14.73 -4.66 -14.88
C GLU A 12 13.64 -3.71 -15.37
N ALA A 13 13.44 -2.59 -14.67
CA ALA A 13 12.53 -1.52 -15.06
C ALA A 13 13.26 -0.18 -15.04
N LEU A 14 13.01 0.68 -16.03
CA LEU A 14 13.52 2.04 -16.01
C LEU A 14 12.70 2.88 -15.03
N THR A 15 13.38 3.71 -14.24
CA THR A 15 12.81 4.59 -13.20
C THR A 15 13.45 5.98 -13.31
N ALA A 16 12.90 6.98 -12.61
CA ALA A 16 13.49 8.31 -12.55
C ALA A 16 14.95 8.31 -12.02
N GLU A 17 15.32 7.29 -11.24
CA GLU A 17 16.64 7.16 -10.61
C GLU A 17 17.59 6.21 -11.38
N GLY A 18 17.17 5.75 -12.57
CA GLY A 18 17.89 4.78 -13.40
C GLY A 18 17.20 3.42 -13.44
N ARG A 19 17.93 2.35 -13.77
CA ARG A 19 17.35 1.01 -13.88
C ARG A 19 17.21 0.37 -12.50
N LEU A 20 15.97 0.09 -12.10
CA LEU A 20 15.67 -0.79 -10.98
C LEU A 20 15.87 -2.23 -11.42
N ARG A 21 16.68 -2.98 -10.68
CA ARG A 21 16.93 -4.41 -10.91
C ARG A 21 16.38 -5.21 -9.75
N LEU A 22 15.61 -6.24 -10.06
CA LEU A 22 15.12 -7.24 -9.12
C LEU A 22 15.81 -8.57 -9.42
N GLU A 23 16.49 -9.12 -8.41
CA GLU A 23 17.07 -10.46 -8.42
C GLU A 23 16.34 -11.28 -7.32
N VAL A 24 15.72 -12.39 -7.71
CA VAL A 24 15.00 -13.28 -6.77
C VAL A 24 15.70 -14.63 -6.72
N GLU A 25 16.07 -15.03 -5.51
CA GLU A 25 16.64 -16.34 -5.18
C GLU A 25 15.71 -17.07 -4.19
N PRO A 26 15.85 -18.39 -4.00
CA PRO A 26 14.93 -19.17 -3.15
C PRO A 26 14.76 -18.68 -1.70
N ARG A 27 15.76 -17.97 -1.15
CA ARG A 27 15.74 -17.41 0.23
C ARG A 27 16.23 -15.98 0.31
N ALA A 28 16.46 -15.35 -0.85
CA ALA A 28 16.99 -14.01 -0.90
C ALA A 28 16.31 -13.21 -2.00
N LEU A 29 16.17 -11.92 -1.76
CA LEU A 29 15.70 -10.95 -2.73
C LEU A 29 16.63 -9.76 -2.71
N LYS A 30 16.96 -9.25 -3.89
CA LYS A 30 17.77 -8.05 -4.02
C LYS A 30 17.15 -7.08 -5.00
N LEU A 31 17.05 -5.83 -4.56
CA LEU A 31 16.64 -4.69 -5.35
C LEU A 31 17.80 -3.70 -5.41
N ALA A 32 18.13 -3.22 -6.60
CA ALA A 32 19.19 -2.23 -6.79
C ALA A 32 18.75 -1.14 -7.78
N VAL A 33 18.96 0.12 -7.42
CA VAL A 33 18.68 1.29 -8.26
C VAL A 33 19.64 2.42 -7.91
N GLY A 34 20.25 3.05 -8.92
CA GLY A 34 21.21 4.14 -8.72
C GLY A 34 22.31 3.75 -7.72
N SER A 35 22.35 4.46 -6.58
CA SER A 35 23.30 4.20 -5.49
C SER A 35 22.72 3.44 -4.31
N ARG A 36 21.51 2.89 -4.43
CA ARG A 36 20.77 2.26 -3.32
C ARG A 36 20.52 0.79 -3.62
N THR A 37 20.73 -0.04 -2.60
CA THR A 37 20.55 -1.47 -2.70
C THR A 37 19.81 -1.98 -1.46
N LEU A 38 18.76 -2.78 -1.67
CA LEU A 38 18.00 -3.46 -0.63
C LEU A 38 18.17 -4.96 -0.81
N HIS A 39 18.66 -5.64 0.22
CA HIS A 39 18.77 -7.10 0.29
C HIS A 39 17.82 -7.60 1.36
N ILE A 40 17.07 -8.65 1.04
CA ILE A 40 16.26 -9.39 2.01
C ILE A 40 16.80 -10.81 1.99
N VAL A 41 17.28 -11.28 3.14
CA VAL A 41 17.72 -12.66 3.31
C VAL A 41 17.06 -13.19 4.57
N ASP A 42 16.35 -14.30 4.45
CA ASP A 42 15.51 -14.86 5.50
C ASP A 42 14.59 -13.78 6.11
N LYS A 43 14.82 -13.39 7.37
CA LYS A 43 14.03 -12.35 8.08
C LYS A 43 14.82 -11.08 8.34
N VAL A 44 15.77 -10.73 7.48
CA VAL A 44 16.60 -9.53 7.64
C VAL A 44 16.58 -8.72 6.36
N VAL A 45 16.17 -7.45 6.47
CA VAL A 45 16.35 -6.45 5.42
C VAL A 45 17.65 -5.70 5.68
N THR A 46 18.51 -5.60 4.68
CA THR A 46 19.71 -4.77 4.69
C THR A 46 19.60 -3.72 3.60
N LEU A 47 19.70 -2.45 3.98
CA LEU A 47 19.77 -1.30 3.09
C LEU A 47 21.22 -0.85 2.99
N LEU A 48 21.68 -0.61 1.77
CA LEU A 48 23.01 -0.09 1.45
C LEU A 48 22.86 1.17 0.61
N ASP A 49 23.42 2.27 1.11
CA ASP A 49 23.59 3.52 0.36
C ASP A 49 25.06 3.65 -0.05
N HIS A 50 25.32 3.41 -1.34
CA HIS A 50 26.64 3.50 -1.95
C HIS A 50 27.07 4.96 -2.12
N ARG A 51 28.25 5.33 -1.62
CA ARG A 51 28.73 6.73 -1.67
C ARG A 51 30.04 6.83 -2.45
N LYS A 52 30.06 7.62 -3.54
CA LYS A 52 31.25 7.74 -4.44
C LYS A 52 32.57 8.13 -3.75
N LYS A 53 32.54 8.82 -2.59
CA LYS A 53 33.73 9.34 -1.90
C LYS A 53 33.73 9.11 -0.38
N LYS A 54 32.77 8.35 0.15
CA LYS A 54 32.64 8.06 1.59
C LYS A 54 32.36 6.56 1.77
N PRO A 55 32.61 5.99 2.96
CA PRO A 55 32.15 4.63 3.24
C PRO A 55 30.64 4.50 3.02
N ASP A 56 30.25 3.34 2.48
CA ASP A 56 28.85 3.00 2.29
C ASP A 56 28.11 3.01 3.63
N VAL A 57 26.88 3.51 3.63
CA VAL A 57 26.03 3.46 4.81
C VAL A 57 25.20 2.21 4.74
N ARG A 58 25.37 1.34 5.73
CA ARG A 58 24.63 0.09 5.87
C ARG A 58 23.69 0.18 7.06
N SER A 59 22.44 -0.20 6.86
CA SER A 59 21.49 -0.44 7.95
C SER A 59 20.81 -1.79 7.78
N SER A 60 20.72 -2.56 8.86
CA SER A 60 20.06 -3.87 8.86
C SER A 60 18.90 -3.87 9.85
N ILE A 61 17.78 -4.44 9.45
CA ILE A 61 16.51 -4.42 10.17
C ILE A 61 15.96 -5.85 10.17
N LYS A 62 15.65 -6.38 11.35
CA LYS A 62 14.96 -7.66 11.46
C LYS A 62 13.48 -7.49 11.13
N ILE A 63 12.95 -8.45 10.37
CA ILE A 63 11.53 -8.55 10.03
C ILE A 63 10.83 -9.29 11.17
N ASP A 64 10.35 -8.52 12.14
CA ASP A 64 9.53 -9.03 13.25
C ASP A 64 8.01 -8.89 13.00
N GLY A 65 7.62 -8.03 12.05
CA GLY A 65 6.24 -7.85 11.60
C GLY A 65 6.08 -8.11 10.09
N ARG A 66 5.10 -7.44 9.47
CA ARG A 66 4.82 -7.58 8.03
C ARG A 66 5.81 -6.80 7.15
N LEU A 67 6.06 -7.30 5.94
CA LEU A 67 6.79 -6.61 4.88
C LEU A 67 5.91 -6.60 3.62
N VAL A 68 5.62 -5.42 3.08
CA VAL A 68 4.67 -5.28 1.98
C VAL A 68 5.19 -4.38 0.86
N THR A 69 4.82 -4.74 -0.35
CA THR A 69 5.00 -3.91 -1.55
C THR A 69 3.75 -3.09 -1.79
N ALA A 70 3.92 -1.79 -1.99
CA ALA A 70 2.84 -0.86 -2.28
C ALA A 70 3.09 -0.14 -3.61
N ARG A 71 2.01 0.04 -4.39
CA ARG A 71 2.00 0.91 -5.57
C ARG A 71 1.29 2.21 -5.23
N ASP A 72 1.88 3.33 -5.62
CA ASP A 72 1.26 4.64 -5.41
C ASP A 72 0.19 4.92 -6.46
N VAL A 73 -0.88 5.58 -6.08
CA VAL A 73 -1.91 6.06 -6.99
C VAL A 73 -2.24 7.51 -6.61
N PRO A 74 -2.20 8.46 -7.56
CA PRO A 74 -2.06 8.27 -9.02
C PRO A 74 -0.63 8.28 -9.56
N HIS A 75 0.38 8.38 -8.68
CA HIS A 75 1.76 8.65 -9.12
C HIS A 75 2.53 7.42 -9.58
N GLU A 76 2.02 6.21 -9.32
CA GLU A 76 2.58 4.95 -9.81
C GLU A 76 4.01 4.69 -9.33
N ASP A 77 4.39 5.20 -8.16
CA ASP A 77 5.61 4.84 -7.44
C ASP A 77 5.55 3.39 -6.94
N LEU A 78 6.72 2.79 -6.74
CA LEU A 78 6.87 1.51 -6.07
C LEU A 78 7.50 1.74 -4.70
N GLY A 79 6.85 1.28 -3.63
CA GLY A 79 7.34 1.36 -2.26
C GLY A 79 7.42 -0.01 -1.57
N ILE A 80 8.38 -0.16 -0.66
CA ILE A 80 8.47 -1.29 0.27
C ILE A 80 8.34 -0.76 1.69
N TRP A 81 7.41 -1.34 2.43
CA TRP A 81 7.12 -0.99 3.82
C TRP A 81 7.36 -2.17 4.75
N ILE A 82 7.96 -1.89 5.90
CA ILE A 82 8.15 -2.84 6.98
C ILE A 82 7.39 -2.39 8.22
N GLU A 83 6.69 -3.32 8.86
CA GLU A 83 6.07 -3.13 10.15
C GLU A 83 7.12 -3.20 11.26
N LEU A 84 7.15 -2.16 12.08
CA LEU A 84 8.01 -2.02 13.24
C LEU A 84 7.16 -1.70 14.47
N PRO A 85 7.72 -1.81 15.69
CA PRO A 85 7.03 -1.33 16.88
C PRO A 85 6.51 0.11 16.70
N GLY A 86 5.20 0.28 16.77
CA GLY A 86 4.56 1.59 16.65
C GLY A 86 4.26 2.08 15.23
N GLY A 87 4.42 1.26 14.18
CA GLY A 87 3.87 1.55 12.85
C GLY A 87 4.66 0.99 11.66
N MET A 88 4.23 1.39 10.47
CA MET A 88 4.86 1.02 9.20
C MET A 88 5.95 2.03 8.83
N ARG A 89 7.09 1.56 8.31
CA ARG A 89 8.15 2.42 7.77
C ARG A 89 8.43 2.06 6.31
N ARG A 90 8.43 3.06 5.44
CA ARG A 90 8.90 2.92 4.06
C ARG A 90 10.42 2.83 4.07
N ILE A 91 10.96 1.72 3.56
CA ILE A 91 12.41 1.43 3.62
C ILE A 91 13.09 1.48 2.25
N PHE A 92 12.31 1.42 1.17
CA PHE A 92 12.79 1.52 -0.19
C PHE A 92 11.66 2.00 -1.09
N GLY A 93 12.02 2.65 -2.19
CA GLY A 93 11.06 2.93 -3.24
C GLY A 93 11.65 3.75 -4.37
N VAL A 94 10.95 3.73 -5.49
CA VAL A 94 11.34 4.36 -6.76
C VAL A 94 10.15 5.06 -7.38
N GLU A 95 10.42 6.14 -8.09
CA GLU A 95 9.45 6.87 -8.91
C GLU A 95 9.55 6.37 -10.36
N PRO A 96 8.42 6.22 -11.09
CA PRO A 96 8.45 5.84 -12.49
C PRO A 96 9.12 6.92 -13.34
N VAL A 97 9.52 6.56 -14.56
CA VAL A 97 9.85 7.55 -15.58
C VAL A 97 8.60 8.38 -15.89
N SER A 98 8.77 9.67 -16.12
CA SER A 98 7.67 10.55 -16.55
C SER A 98 6.96 9.95 -17.77
N LEU A 99 5.63 9.91 -17.73
CA LEU A 99 4.79 9.41 -18.84
C LEU A 99 4.89 10.29 -20.09
N LEU A 100 5.47 11.48 -19.97
CA LEU A 100 5.73 12.38 -21.10
C LEU A 100 7.03 12.03 -21.85
N GLU A 101 7.88 11.17 -21.28
CA GLU A 101 9.08 10.68 -21.95
C GLU A 101 8.72 9.58 -22.96
N PRO A 102 9.48 9.44 -24.07
CA PRO A 102 9.20 8.44 -25.10
C PRO A 102 9.05 7.01 -24.59
N GLU A 103 9.80 6.64 -23.55
CA GLU A 103 9.83 5.30 -22.96
C GLU A 103 8.91 5.16 -21.73
N GLY A 104 8.18 6.22 -21.35
CA GLY A 104 7.47 6.30 -20.07
C GLY A 104 6.40 5.23 -19.86
N LEU A 105 5.58 4.96 -20.88
CA LEU A 105 4.52 3.94 -20.80
C LEU A 105 5.07 2.52 -20.72
N GLU A 106 6.10 2.20 -21.51
CA GLU A 106 6.75 0.89 -21.48
C GLU A 106 7.49 0.67 -20.15
N ALA A 107 8.17 1.71 -19.66
CA ALA A 107 8.83 1.71 -18.36
C ALA A 107 7.82 1.45 -17.23
N LEU A 108 6.66 2.12 -17.25
CA LEU A 108 5.60 1.91 -16.28
C LEU A 108 5.05 0.47 -16.32
N ALA A 109 4.71 -0.05 -17.51
CA ALA A 109 4.22 -1.42 -17.64
C ALA A 109 5.24 -2.46 -17.14
N THR A 110 6.52 -2.19 -17.34
CA THR A 110 7.61 -3.04 -16.84
C THR A 110 7.76 -2.94 -15.33
N LEU A 111 7.64 -1.74 -14.76
CA LEU A 111 7.62 -1.51 -13.32
C LEU A 111 6.44 -2.22 -12.66
N ASP A 112 5.26 -2.25 -13.28
CA ASP A 112 4.10 -2.97 -12.76
C ASP A 112 4.32 -4.49 -12.73
N ARG A 113 4.94 -5.06 -13.78
CA ARG A 113 5.33 -6.48 -13.79
C ARG A 113 6.35 -6.79 -12.69
N LEU A 114 7.36 -5.93 -12.53
CA LEU A 114 8.36 -6.05 -11.48
C LEU A 114 7.71 -5.97 -10.09
N ALA A 115 6.80 -5.03 -9.87
CA ALA A 115 6.07 -4.89 -8.61
C ALA A 115 5.19 -6.10 -8.31
N ALA A 116 4.54 -6.68 -9.32
CA ALA A 116 3.78 -7.91 -9.15
C ALA A 116 4.69 -9.10 -8.78
N ARG A 117 5.85 -9.23 -9.42
CA ARG A 117 6.85 -10.26 -9.07
C ARG A 117 7.39 -10.08 -7.66
N LEU A 118 7.75 -8.84 -7.30
CA LEU A 118 8.24 -8.48 -5.97
C LEU A 118 7.21 -8.82 -4.89
N ARG A 119 5.94 -8.44 -5.08
CA ARG A 119 4.85 -8.79 -4.17
C ARG A 119 4.70 -10.30 -4.00
N SER A 120 4.81 -11.07 -5.09
CA SER A 120 4.78 -12.53 -5.02
C SER A 120 5.96 -13.09 -4.24
N ALA A 121 7.15 -12.54 -4.41
CA ALA A 121 8.35 -12.98 -3.69
C ALA A 121 8.32 -12.61 -2.19
N LEU A 122 7.57 -11.57 -1.82
CA LEU A 122 7.39 -11.14 -0.43
C LEU A 122 6.12 -11.66 0.25
N ALA A 123 5.36 -12.54 -0.41
CA ALA A 123 4.06 -13.00 0.08
C ALA A 123 4.14 -13.62 1.48
N ASP A 124 5.16 -14.43 1.76
CA ASP A 124 5.38 -15.07 3.06
C ASP A 124 5.67 -14.07 4.19
N HIS A 125 6.12 -12.86 3.84
CA HIS A 125 6.37 -11.79 4.81
C HIS A 125 5.19 -10.81 4.93
N ALA A 126 4.22 -10.84 4.01
CA ALA A 126 3.10 -9.89 4.01
C ALA A 126 2.07 -10.18 5.12
N GLY A 127 2.07 -11.40 5.68
CA GLY A 127 1.09 -11.82 6.67
C GLY A 127 -0.32 -11.89 6.08
N ASP A 128 -1.28 -11.23 6.72
CA ASP A 128 -2.67 -11.14 6.26
C ASP A 128 -2.94 -9.99 5.27
N ILE A 129 -1.92 -9.19 4.91
CA ILE A 129 -2.07 -8.11 3.92
C ILE A 129 -2.06 -8.72 2.51
N ARG A 130 -3.19 -8.64 1.82
CA ARG A 130 -3.37 -9.09 0.44
C ARG A 130 -2.74 -8.13 -0.55
N ARG A 131 -2.95 -6.84 -0.33
CA ARG A 131 -2.49 -5.74 -1.21
C ARG A 131 -2.21 -4.50 -0.38
N ALA A 132 -1.33 -3.65 -0.87
CA ALA A 132 -1.10 -2.33 -0.29
C ALA A 132 -0.94 -1.30 -1.39
N ILE A 133 -1.36 -0.07 -1.12
CA ILE A 133 -1.18 1.07 -2.00
C ILE A 133 -0.66 2.27 -1.19
N GLU A 134 0.11 3.12 -1.85
CA GLU A 134 0.42 4.46 -1.35
C GLU A 134 -0.57 5.44 -1.96
N ILE A 135 -0.90 6.50 -1.21
CA ILE A 135 -1.66 7.65 -1.69
C ILE A 135 -0.97 8.89 -1.13
N GLY A 136 -0.63 9.85 -1.99
CA GLY A 136 0.12 11.05 -1.61
C GLY A 136 1.35 11.30 -2.46
N ARG A 137 2.10 12.37 -2.16
CA ARG A 137 3.30 12.76 -2.92
C ARG A 137 4.55 12.80 -2.04
N GLY A 138 5.67 12.38 -2.61
CA GLY A 138 6.98 12.46 -1.94
C GLY A 138 6.98 11.78 -0.57
N LEU A 139 7.22 12.56 0.49
CA LEU A 139 7.23 12.07 1.89
C LEU A 139 5.85 12.10 2.57
N ASP A 140 4.90 12.80 1.97
CA ASP A 140 3.55 13.03 2.46
C ASP A 140 2.64 11.95 1.87
N LYS A 141 2.81 10.73 2.37
CA LYS A 141 2.07 9.55 1.90
C LYS A 141 1.29 8.88 3.02
N VAL A 142 0.21 8.24 2.61
CA VAL A 142 -0.61 7.31 3.39
C VAL A 142 -0.45 5.93 2.78
N LEU A 143 -0.30 4.90 3.63
CA LEU A 143 -0.34 3.51 3.21
C LEU A 143 -1.73 2.96 3.51
N LEU A 144 -2.45 2.53 2.49
CA LEU A 144 -3.69 1.77 2.62
C LEU A 144 -3.38 0.29 2.41
N ALA A 145 -3.55 -0.51 3.46
CA ALA A 145 -3.35 -1.96 3.43
C ALA A 145 -4.70 -2.69 3.39
N ASP A 146 -4.86 -3.59 2.43
CA ASP A 146 -6.02 -4.44 2.23
C ASP A 146 -5.79 -5.81 2.86
N HIS A 147 -6.58 -6.16 3.88
CA HIS A 147 -6.57 -7.46 4.56
C HIS A 147 -7.67 -8.40 4.03
N GLY A 148 -8.54 -7.89 3.15
CA GLY A 148 -9.67 -8.60 2.57
C GLY A 148 -11.01 -8.29 3.22
N ASP A 149 -11.10 -8.47 4.53
CA ASP A 149 -12.27 -8.14 5.36
C ASP A 149 -12.27 -6.67 5.82
N ARG A 150 -11.09 -6.04 5.78
CA ARG A 150 -10.89 -4.66 6.21
C ARG A 150 -9.76 -3.98 5.46
N TYR A 151 -9.84 -2.66 5.40
CA TYR A 151 -8.70 -1.82 5.10
C TYR A 151 -8.14 -1.19 6.36
N VAL A 152 -6.81 -1.08 6.41
CA VAL A 152 -6.09 -0.36 7.45
C VAL A 152 -5.34 0.80 6.81
N VAL A 153 -5.57 2.01 7.32
CA VAL A 153 -4.88 3.22 6.88
C VAL A 153 -3.76 3.55 7.85
N TYR A 154 -2.53 3.56 7.37
CA TYR A 154 -1.37 4.04 8.10
C TYR A 154 -1.00 5.42 7.59
N ALA A 155 -1.06 6.41 8.48
CA ALA A 155 -0.80 7.81 8.15
C ALA A 155 0.46 8.29 8.88
N ARG A 156 1.36 8.94 8.13
CA ARG A 156 2.58 9.53 8.67
C ARG A 156 2.36 11.01 8.95
N ARG A 157 2.26 11.40 10.22
CA ARG A 157 2.31 12.82 10.59
C ARG A 157 3.69 13.39 10.24
N LEU A 158 3.73 14.64 9.76
CA LEU A 158 4.96 15.40 9.45
C LEU A 158 6.06 15.15 10.49
N PHE A 159 7.30 14.98 10.04
CA PHE A 159 8.51 14.76 10.85
C PHE A 159 8.66 13.40 11.58
N ARG A 160 7.71 12.47 11.48
CA ARG A 160 7.88 11.13 12.07
C ARG A 160 8.59 10.19 11.11
N ASP A 161 9.33 9.21 11.61
CA ASP A 161 9.93 8.17 10.74
C ASP A 161 8.89 7.10 10.29
N ARG A 162 7.79 6.95 11.05
CA ARG A 162 6.83 5.84 10.89
C ARG A 162 5.41 6.33 10.66
N ALA A 163 4.72 5.70 9.71
CA ALA A 163 3.27 5.82 9.53
C ALA A 163 2.55 5.00 10.60
N ARG A 164 1.64 5.63 11.34
CA ARG A 164 0.88 4.97 12.39
C ARG A 164 -0.51 4.64 11.90
N ARG A 165 -1.09 3.58 12.46
CA ARG A 165 -2.50 3.25 12.24
C ARG A 165 -3.38 4.44 12.61
N ALA A 166 -4.14 4.94 11.64
CA ALA A 166 -5.05 6.07 11.77
C ALA A 166 -6.51 5.66 11.66
N LEU A 167 -6.78 4.62 10.84
CA LEU A 167 -8.11 4.13 10.56
C LEU A 167 -8.09 2.62 10.32
N GLU A 168 -9.13 1.92 10.74
CA GLU A 168 -9.55 0.65 10.16
C GLU A 168 -10.98 0.77 9.66
N ILE A 169 -11.28 0.21 8.50
CA ILE A 169 -12.64 0.10 7.99
C ILE A 169 -12.91 -1.34 7.58
N PHE A 170 -14.01 -1.89 8.06
CA PHE A 170 -14.46 -3.25 7.77
C PHE A 170 -15.51 -3.25 6.66
N ASP A 171 -15.62 -4.37 5.96
CA ASP A 171 -16.61 -4.62 4.91
C ASP A 171 -18.07 -4.52 5.39
N ASP A 172 -18.33 -4.68 6.68
CA ASP A 172 -19.65 -4.54 7.32
C ASP A 172 -20.02 -3.08 7.67
N GLY A 173 -19.16 -2.12 7.30
CA GLY A 173 -19.33 -0.69 7.54
C GLY A 173 -18.88 -0.22 8.92
N ARG A 174 -18.30 -1.10 9.76
CA ARG A 174 -17.66 -0.69 11.02
C ARG A 174 -16.37 0.08 10.72
N VAL A 175 -16.16 1.18 11.44
CA VAL A 175 -15.01 2.07 11.27
C VAL A 175 -14.38 2.35 12.63
N LEU A 176 -13.07 2.14 12.72
CA LEU A 176 -12.26 2.44 13.91
C LEU A 176 -11.32 3.61 13.60
N VAL A 177 -11.59 4.77 14.16
CA VAL A 177 -10.72 5.95 14.07
C VAL A 177 -9.77 5.98 15.26
N VAL A 178 -8.47 6.04 14.98
CA VAL A 178 -7.41 6.01 16.02
C VAL A 178 -6.83 7.41 16.22
N ASP A 179 -6.97 7.95 17.43
CA ASP A 179 -6.29 9.18 17.85
C ASP A 179 -5.48 8.98 19.13
N GLY A 180 -4.17 8.78 18.97
CA GLY A 180 -3.27 8.49 20.07
C GLY A 180 -3.61 7.15 20.73
N LYS A 181 -4.12 7.20 21.97
CA LYS A 181 -4.56 6.02 22.73
C LYS A 181 -6.07 5.79 22.64
N HIS A 182 -6.82 6.74 22.09
CA HIS A 182 -8.26 6.64 21.95
C HIS A 182 -8.61 5.98 20.63
N VAL A 183 -9.57 5.07 20.68
CA VAL A 183 -10.17 4.44 19.49
C VAL A 183 -11.66 4.78 19.54
N GLN A 184 -12.11 5.52 18.54
CA GLN A 184 -13.52 5.81 18.34
C GLN A 184 -14.08 4.82 17.33
N GLU A 185 -15.10 4.07 17.73
CA GLU A 185 -15.84 3.17 16.85
C GLU A 185 -17.12 3.85 16.36
N VAL A 186 -17.34 3.83 15.05
CA VAL A 186 -18.58 4.28 14.41
C VAL A 186 -19.02 3.29 13.34
N ARG A 187 -20.27 3.40 12.90
CA ARG A 187 -20.80 2.56 11.82
C ARG A 187 -21.39 3.41 10.72
N ILE A 188 -20.94 3.19 9.49
CA ILE A 188 -21.53 3.77 8.29
C ILE A 188 -22.35 2.72 7.54
N ARG A 189 -23.39 3.17 6.84
CA ARG A 189 -24.35 2.30 6.15
C ARG A 189 -24.21 2.28 4.63
N SER A 190 -23.34 3.13 4.09
CA SER A 190 -23.17 3.30 2.64
C SER A 190 -21.82 3.95 2.35
N ARG A 191 -21.23 3.70 1.17
CA ARG A 191 -20.07 4.45 0.68
C ARG A 191 -20.25 5.96 0.73
N HIS A 192 -21.49 6.45 0.59
CA HIS A 192 -21.79 7.87 0.54
C HIS A 192 -21.60 8.55 1.91
N GLY A 193 -21.51 7.76 2.99
CA GLY A 193 -21.09 8.23 4.30
C GLY A 193 -19.60 8.57 4.38
N VAL A 194 -18.77 8.12 3.43
CA VAL A 194 -17.33 8.43 3.39
C VAL A 194 -17.11 9.64 2.49
N THR A 195 -16.73 10.77 3.08
CA THR A 195 -16.63 12.05 2.38
C THR A 195 -15.32 12.76 2.71
N VAL A 196 -14.93 13.75 1.91
CA VAL A 196 -13.81 14.64 2.21
C VAL A 196 -14.37 15.99 2.63
N TRP A 197 -13.89 16.53 3.75
CA TRP A 197 -14.25 17.86 4.22
C TRP A 197 -13.01 18.60 4.69
N GLY A 198 -12.55 19.59 3.92
CA GLY A 198 -11.27 20.27 4.17
C GLY A 198 -10.10 19.28 4.19
N ASP A 199 -9.43 19.18 5.33
CA ASP A 199 -8.26 18.31 5.57
C ASP A 199 -8.62 16.95 6.19
N TYR A 200 -9.90 16.60 6.16
CA TYR A 200 -10.41 15.42 6.82
C TYR A 200 -11.05 14.44 5.83
N VAL A 201 -10.84 13.16 6.09
CA VAL A 201 -11.77 12.11 5.65
C VAL A 201 -12.83 11.99 6.75
N ARG A 202 -14.09 12.21 6.39
CA ARG A 202 -15.26 12.29 7.27
C ARG A 202 -16.16 11.07 7.06
N PHE A 203 -16.68 10.54 8.16
CA PHE A 203 -17.65 9.45 8.21
C PHE A 203 -18.97 10.02 8.73
N ALA A 204 -19.99 10.01 7.88
CA ALA A 204 -21.30 10.59 8.17
C ALA A 204 -22.41 9.54 8.19
N ALA A 205 -23.43 9.80 8.99
CA ALA A 205 -24.68 9.07 8.99
C ALA A 205 -25.54 9.40 7.75
N ALA A 206 -26.61 8.64 7.54
CA ALA A 206 -27.50 8.81 6.37
C ALA A 206 -28.25 10.15 6.37
N ASP A 207 -28.46 10.75 7.54
CA ASP A 207 -29.03 12.09 7.72
C ASP A 207 -27.98 13.22 7.59
N GLY A 208 -26.71 12.87 7.35
CA GLY A 208 -25.60 13.80 7.21
C GLY A 208 -24.90 14.16 8.53
N ALA A 209 -25.30 13.61 9.67
CA ALA A 209 -24.62 13.85 10.95
C ALA A 209 -23.17 13.32 10.91
N ASP A 210 -22.23 14.12 11.44
CA ASP A 210 -20.81 13.73 11.52
C ASP A 210 -20.63 12.69 12.64
N LEU A 211 -20.17 11.50 12.27
CA LEU A 211 -19.91 10.41 13.21
C LEU A 211 -18.45 10.42 13.65
N ALA A 212 -17.52 10.54 12.71
CA ALA A 212 -16.09 10.57 12.98
C ALA A 212 -15.31 11.19 11.83
N ARG A 213 -14.06 11.58 12.10
CA ARG A 213 -13.17 12.14 11.08
C ARG A 213 -11.70 11.80 11.35
N VAL A 214 -10.94 11.63 10.28
CA VAL A 214 -9.48 11.45 10.33
C VAL A 214 -8.82 12.65 9.67
N SER A 215 -7.97 13.35 10.43
CA SER A 215 -7.20 14.49 9.92
C SER A 215 -5.96 14.02 9.16
N ILE A 216 -5.85 14.41 7.89
CA ILE A 216 -4.70 14.11 7.03
C ILE A 216 -4.36 15.35 6.18
N PRO A 217 -3.96 16.47 6.81
CA PRO A 217 -3.80 17.76 6.13
C PRO A 217 -2.65 17.81 5.12
N TRP A 218 -1.69 16.88 5.21
CA TRP A 218 -0.46 16.89 4.40
C TRP A 218 -0.59 16.18 3.06
N ILE A 219 -1.59 15.32 2.86
CA ILE A 219 -1.90 14.78 1.53
C ILE A 219 -2.84 15.76 0.81
N ASP A 220 -2.78 15.87 -0.51
CA ASP A 220 -3.58 16.86 -1.22
C ASP A 220 -5.09 16.51 -1.24
N ALA A 221 -5.92 17.45 -1.70
CA ALA A 221 -7.36 17.24 -1.71
C ALA A 221 -7.82 16.15 -2.71
N GLU A 222 -7.06 15.90 -3.76
CA GLU A 222 -7.36 14.86 -4.76
C GLU A 222 -7.07 13.48 -4.18
N ASP A 223 -5.91 13.32 -3.56
CA ASP A 223 -5.47 12.14 -2.82
C ASP A 223 -6.43 11.79 -1.68
N ARG A 224 -6.93 12.80 -0.94
CA ARG A 224 -7.97 12.57 0.08
C ARG A 224 -9.25 11.99 -0.51
N ARG A 225 -9.66 12.46 -1.70
CA ARG A 225 -10.85 11.94 -2.38
C ARG A 225 -10.63 10.52 -2.88
N GLU A 226 -9.43 10.23 -3.39
CA GLU A 226 -9.06 8.88 -3.81
C GLU A 226 -9.08 7.91 -2.62
N LEU A 227 -8.52 8.31 -1.48
CA LEU A 227 -8.60 7.55 -0.24
C LEU A 227 -10.05 7.31 0.20
N ALA A 228 -10.87 8.37 0.25
CA ALA A 228 -12.28 8.27 0.60
C ALA A 228 -13.06 7.35 -0.35
N ARG A 229 -12.79 7.44 -1.66
CA ARG A 229 -13.40 6.59 -2.69
C ARG A 229 -13.08 5.12 -2.45
N ARG A 230 -11.82 4.77 -2.20
CA ARG A 230 -11.42 3.38 -1.93
C ARG A 230 -12.02 2.83 -0.66
N ILE A 231 -11.99 3.62 0.42
CA ILE A 231 -12.66 3.28 1.68
C ILE A 231 -14.15 3.03 1.44
N GLY A 232 -14.84 3.89 0.68
CA GLY A 232 -16.24 3.71 0.32
C GLY A 232 -16.51 2.45 -0.50
N GLN A 233 -15.63 2.09 -1.44
CA GLN A 233 -15.77 0.88 -2.25
C GLN A 233 -15.83 -0.40 -1.40
N LEU A 234 -15.07 -0.47 -0.30
CA LEU A 234 -15.10 -1.64 0.59
C LEU A 234 -16.50 -1.85 1.21
N VAL A 235 -17.17 -0.76 1.59
CA VAL A 235 -18.49 -0.80 2.25
C VAL A 235 -19.60 -1.20 1.29
N ASP A 236 -19.47 -0.83 0.02
CA ASP A 236 -20.50 -1.07 -1.00
C ASP A 236 -20.53 -2.52 -1.52
N VAL A 237 -19.39 -3.22 -1.53
CA VAL A 237 -19.31 -4.61 -2.04
C VAL A 237 -20.27 -5.55 -1.28
N THR A 238 -20.61 -5.23 -0.04
CA THR A 238 -21.50 -5.99 0.83
C THR A 238 -22.89 -5.37 0.97
N GLY A 239 -23.04 -4.06 0.76
CA GLY A 239 -24.33 -3.36 0.82
C GLY A 239 -25.29 -3.68 -0.32
N ASP A 240 -24.76 -4.14 -1.46
CA ASP A 240 -25.53 -4.51 -2.65
C ASP A 240 -25.90 -6.01 -2.69
N ALA A 241 -25.68 -6.74 -1.58
CA ALA A 241 -26.29 -8.04 -1.35
C ALA A 241 -27.80 -7.85 -1.15
N ARG A 242 -28.53 -7.60 -2.24
CA ARG A 242 -29.98 -7.79 -2.28
C ARG A 242 -30.27 -9.18 -1.68
N PRO A 243 -31.25 -9.33 -0.78
CA PRO A 243 -31.67 -10.65 -0.36
C PRO A 243 -31.98 -11.46 -1.62
N ARG A 244 -31.30 -12.60 -1.79
CA ARG A 244 -31.66 -13.57 -2.84
C ARG A 244 -33.17 -13.76 -2.75
N PRO A 245 -33.94 -13.56 -3.83
CA PRO A 245 -35.35 -13.90 -3.81
C PRO A 245 -35.44 -15.37 -3.37
N ALA A 246 -36.22 -15.63 -2.32
CA ALA A 246 -36.46 -16.98 -1.87
C ALA A 246 -36.89 -17.80 -3.09
N ALA A 247 -36.25 -18.95 -3.31
CA ALA A 247 -36.60 -19.85 -4.40
C ALA A 247 -38.11 -20.11 -4.31
N ALA A 248 -38.84 -19.61 -5.30
CA ALA A 248 -40.27 -19.76 -5.37
C ALA A 248 -40.57 -21.23 -5.68
N GLY A 249 -41.14 -21.92 -4.68
CA GLY A 249 -42.05 -23.03 -4.87
C GLY A 249 -41.42 -24.39 -5.16
N ASP A 250 -41.35 -25.22 -4.12
CA ASP A 250 -41.92 -26.56 -4.24
C ASP A 250 -43.17 -26.59 -3.34
N ARG A 251 -44.35 -26.50 -3.97
CA ARG A 251 -45.58 -26.95 -3.33
C ARG A 251 -45.67 -28.45 -3.56
N PRO A 252 -45.78 -29.28 -2.52
CA PRO A 252 -46.08 -30.69 -2.71
C PRO A 252 -47.52 -30.82 -3.22
N ALA A 253 -47.70 -31.63 -4.25
CA ALA A 253 -48.96 -32.28 -4.57
C ALA A 253 -48.96 -33.68 -3.95
#